data_AF-A0A6F8ZT27-F1
#
_entry.id   AF-A0A6F8ZT27-F1
#
_cell.length_a   1.000
_cell.length_b   1.000
_cell.length_c   1.000
_cell.angle_alpha   90.00
_cell.angle_beta   90.00
_cell.angle_gamma   90.00
#
_symmetry.space_group_name_H-M   'P 1'
#
loop_
_entity.id
_entity.type
_entity.pdbx_description
1 polymer ?
#
loop_
_entity_poly.entity_id
_entity_poly.type
_entity_poly.pdbx_seq_one_letter_code
_entity_poly.pdbx_strand_id
1 'polypeptide(L)'
;MGATTTLYYRQANGRQCPSCSSPQDTVCNSPVACLGVEDKCFSTSVKPGSISSTTVNLQGCTTSNVCNAIDQLRPLATIANFSTENFTCKTAPNTAWSIRLSLVPLLLGLTISKLI
;
A
#
# COMPACT_ATOMS: atom_id res chain seq x y z
N MET A 1 4.82 -40.07 -7.14
CA MET A 1 5.21 -38.99 -6.21
C MET A 1 4.51 -37.72 -6.68
N GLY A 2 3.36 -37.39 -6.10
CA GLY A 2 2.57 -36.23 -6.50
C GLY A 2 3.15 -34.97 -5.87
N ALA A 3 3.60 -34.02 -6.68
CA ALA A 3 3.98 -32.70 -6.20
C ALA A 3 2.70 -31.90 -5.92
N THR A 4 2.31 -31.83 -4.65
CA THR A 4 1.21 -30.97 -4.20
C THR A 4 1.66 -29.52 -4.33
N THR A 5 1.25 -28.84 -5.41
CA THR A 5 1.45 -27.40 -5.57
C THR A 5 0.52 -26.68 -4.60
N THR A 6 0.98 -26.44 -3.36
CA THR A 6 0.29 -25.57 -2.42
C THR A 6 0.35 -24.15 -2.95
N LEU A 7 -0.74 -23.68 -3.57
CA LEU A 7 -0.94 -22.26 -3.82
C LEU A 7 -0.99 -21.57 -2.45
N TYR A 8 0.06 -20.84 -2.07
CA TYR A 8 0.08 -20.05 -0.83
C TYR A 8 -0.90 -18.88 -0.96
N TYR A 9 -2.19 -19.13 -0.71
CA TYR A 9 -3.17 -18.07 -0.56
C TYR A 9 -2.83 -17.28 0.72
N ARG A 10 -2.25 -16.09 0.53
CA ARG A 10 -1.94 -15.18 1.63
C ARG A 10 -3.24 -14.45 2.00
N GLN A 11 -3.68 -14.61 3.25
CA GLN A 11 -4.88 -13.94 3.75
C GLN A 11 -4.64 -12.45 3.96
N ALA A 12 -5.68 -11.63 3.78
CA ALA A 12 -5.62 -10.21 4.13
C ALA A 12 -5.29 -10.03 5.61
N ASN A 13 -4.34 -9.15 5.92
CA ASN A 13 -3.81 -8.98 7.27
C ASN A 13 -4.38 -7.76 8.02
N GLY A 14 -5.43 -7.14 7.48
CA GLY A 14 -6.10 -5.98 8.06
C GLY A 14 -5.42 -4.64 7.77
N ARG A 15 -4.34 -4.61 6.99
CA ARG A 15 -3.68 -3.39 6.53
C ARG A 15 -4.04 -3.08 5.08
N GLN A 16 -3.93 -1.79 4.71
CA GLN A 16 -4.18 -1.35 3.34
C GLN A 16 -3.14 -0.33 2.89
N CYS A 17 -2.87 -0.31 1.59
CA CYS A 17 -2.01 0.67 0.94
C CYS A 17 -2.69 1.29 -0.29
N PRO A 18 -2.31 2.52 -0.67
CA PRO A 18 -2.63 3.06 -1.97
C PRO A 18 -2.01 2.20 -3.09
N SER A 19 -2.70 2.11 -4.22
CA SER A 19 -2.29 1.39 -5.42
C SER A 19 -2.76 2.11 -6.68
N CYS A 20 -2.05 1.87 -7.78
CA CYS A 20 -2.40 2.43 -9.08
C CYS A 20 -3.36 1.49 -9.80
N SER A 21 -4.45 2.03 -10.36
CA SER A 21 -5.46 1.22 -11.05
C SER A 21 -5.08 0.88 -12.49
N SER A 22 -4.15 1.66 -13.06
CA SER A 22 -3.61 1.48 -14.41
C SER A 22 -2.23 2.12 -14.51
N PRO A 23 -1.43 1.82 -15.55
CA PRO A 23 -0.12 2.46 -15.75
C PRO A 23 -0.18 3.99 -15.97
N GLN A 24 -1.34 4.52 -16.35
CA GLN A 24 -1.57 5.96 -16.58
C GLN A 24 -2.11 6.67 -15.32
N ASP A 25 -2.41 5.94 -14.25
CA ASP A 25 -2.90 6.50 -13.00
C ASP A 25 -1.76 7.25 -12.30
N THR A 26 -1.83 8.58 -12.31
CA THR A 26 -0.82 9.44 -11.70
C THR A 26 -1.02 9.61 -10.20
N VAL A 27 -2.22 9.30 -9.69
CA VAL A 27 -2.63 9.60 -8.32
C VAL A 27 -2.50 8.37 -7.42
N CYS A 28 -2.83 7.17 -7.95
CA CYS A 28 -2.69 5.88 -7.29
C CYS A 28 -3.34 5.79 -5.90
N ASN A 29 -4.58 6.23 -5.78
CA ASN A 29 -5.29 6.27 -4.49
C ASN A 29 -6.21 5.06 -4.25
N SER A 30 -6.20 4.06 -5.12
CA SER A 30 -7.06 2.88 -4.98
C SER A 30 -6.57 2.01 -3.81
N PRO A 31 -7.39 1.72 -2.79
CA PRO A 31 -6.96 0.94 -1.65
C PRO A 31 -6.80 -0.54 -2.05
N VAL A 32 -5.65 -1.14 -1.71
CA VAL A 32 -5.41 -2.58 -1.83
C VAL A 32 -5.14 -3.17 -0.44
N ALA A 33 -5.72 -4.34 -0.18
CA ALA A 33 -5.49 -5.07 1.07
C ALA A 33 -4.11 -5.73 1.04
N CYS A 34 -3.32 -5.51 2.09
CA CYS A 34 -2.05 -6.19 2.27
C CYS A 34 -2.27 -7.63 2.73
N LEU A 35 -1.42 -8.54 2.25
CA LEU A 35 -1.57 -9.97 2.43
C LEU A 35 -0.43 -10.55 3.26
N GLY A 36 -0.76 -11.53 4.11
CA GLY A 36 0.23 -12.27 4.91
C GLY A 36 1.08 -11.35 5.78
N VAL A 37 2.38 -11.29 5.49
CA VAL A 37 3.38 -10.57 6.29
C VAL A 37 3.68 -9.16 5.77
N GLU A 38 2.95 -8.67 4.77
CA GLU A 38 3.14 -7.33 4.22
C GLU A 38 2.74 -6.25 5.24
N ASP A 39 3.71 -5.47 5.70
CA ASP A 39 3.57 -4.49 6.77
C ASP A 39 3.97 -3.06 6.35
N LYS A 40 4.35 -2.87 5.08
CA LYS A 40 4.79 -1.61 4.50
C LYS A 40 4.00 -1.25 3.24
N CYS A 41 3.79 0.03 3.02
CA CYS A 41 3.41 0.58 1.72
C CYS A 41 4.65 1.12 1.02
N PHE A 42 4.82 0.77 -0.24
CA PHE A 42 5.85 1.38 -1.09
C PHE A 42 5.25 2.34 -2.10
N SER A 43 6.04 3.32 -2.54
CA SER A 43 5.72 4.18 -3.67
C SER A 43 7.00 4.49 -4.46
N THR A 44 6.92 4.39 -5.78
CA THR A 44 8.01 4.71 -6.69
C THR A 44 7.48 5.14 -8.07
N SER A 45 8.36 5.74 -8.87
CA SER A 45 8.09 6.11 -10.25
C SER A 45 9.20 5.57 -11.13
N VAL A 46 8.83 4.83 -12.16
CA VAL A 46 9.76 4.25 -13.12
C VAL A 46 9.59 4.93 -14.47
N LYS A 47 10.69 5.24 -15.13
CA LYS A 47 10.68 5.59 -16.55
C LYS A 47 11.08 4.34 -17.33
N PRO A 48 10.17 3.71 -18.08
CA PRO A 48 10.55 2.68 -19.03
C PRO A 48 11.62 3.28 -19.96
N GLY A 49 12.69 2.54 -20.27
CA GLY A 49 13.78 3.04 -21.13
C GLY A 49 13.31 3.52 -22.52
N SER A 50 14.26 4.10 -23.28
CA SER A 50 14.24 4.85 -24.57
C SER A 50 13.03 4.83 -25.54
N ILE A 51 12.06 3.92 -25.44
CA ILE A 51 10.93 3.78 -26.36
C ILE A 51 9.70 4.56 -25.86
N SER A 52 9.58 4.84 -24.56
CA SER A 52 8.45 5.59 -23.98
C SER A 52 8.95 6.62 -22.96
N SER A 53 8.49 7.87 -23.10
CA SER A 53 8.80 8.97 -22.17
C SER A 53 7.85 9.04 -20.96
N THR A 54 6.86 8.13 -20.89
CA THR A 54 5.84 8.17 -19.84
C THR A 54 6.36 7.54 -18.56
N THR A 55 6.51 8.37 -17.52
CA THR A 55 6.72 7.91 -16.14
C THR A 55 5.51 7.10 -15.68
N VAL A 56 5.75 5.90 -15.16
CA VAL A 56 4.73 5.04 -14.56
C VAL A 56 4.90 5.06 -13.04
N ASN A 57 3.81 5.33 -12.33
CA ASN A 57 3.79 5.26 -10.88
C ASN A 57 3.43 3.85 -10.43
N LEU A 58 4.07 3.41 -9.35
CA LEU A 58 3.84 2.10 -8.74
C LEU A 58 3.68 2.31 -7.23
N GLN A 59 2.56 1.82 -6.69
CA GLN A 59 2.29 1.82 -5.25
C GLN A 59 1.63 0.50 -4.85
N GLY A 60 1.90 0.04 -3.63
CA GLY A 60 1.28 -1.17 -3.11
C GLY A 60 1.87 -1.62 -1.77
N CYS A 61 1.52 -2.84 -1.39
CA CYS A 61 2.00 -3.49 -0.18
C CYS A 61 3.36 -4.17 -0.40
N THR A 62 4.21 -4.16 0.62
CA THR A 62 5.49 -4.87 0.66
C THR A 62 5.85 -5.21 2.10
N THR A 63 7.02 -5.83 2.30
CA THR A 63 7.53 -6.17 3.63
C THR A 63 8.66 -5.24 4.06
N SER A 64 8.85 -5.07 5.36
CA SER A 64 10.01 -4.39 5.94
C SER A 64 11.35 -4.89 5.39
N ASN A 65 11.48 -6.19 5.12
CA ASN A 65 12.71 -6.78 4.57
C ASN A 65 13.02 -6.25 3.16
N VAL A 66 12.00 -6.11 2.31
CA VAL A 66 12.15 -5.56 0.95
C VAL A 66 12.52 -4.08 1.01
N CYS A 67 11.87 -3.30 1.87
CA CYS A 67 12.23 -1.89 2.08
C CYS A 67 13.69 -1.74 2.51
N ASN A 68 14.13 -2.52 3.49
CA ASN A 68 15.52 -2.49 3.97
C ASN A 68 16.53 -2.88 2.88
N ALA A 69 16.20 -3.89 2.07
CA ALA A 69 17.06 -4.30 0.96
C ALA A 69 17.19 -3.17 -0.08
N ILE A 70 16.11 -2.48 -0.40
CA ILE A 70 16.15 -1.36 -1.36
C ILE A 70 16.93 -0.17 -0.79
N ASP A 71 16.78 0.15 0.50
CA ASP A 71 17.57 1.21 1.14
C ASP A 71 19.08 0.90 1.11
N GLN A 72 19.46 -0.37 1.27
CA GLN A 72 20.85 -0.81 1.14
C GLN A 72 21.37 -0.77 -0.30
N LEU A 73 20.49 -0.94 -1.29
CA LEU A 73 20.83 -0.90 -2.71
C LEU A 73 20.75 0.52 -3.30
N ARG A 74 20.12 1.46 -2.60
CA ARG A 74 20.02 2.87 -2.98
C ARG A 74 21.36 3.53 -3.35
N PRO A 75 22.50 3.23 -2.71
CA PRO A 75 23.81 3.74 -3.11
C PRO A 75 24.31 3.19 -4.46
N LEU A 76 23.73 2.09 -4.96
CA LEU A 76 24.03 1.47 -6.26
C LEU A 76 23.03 1.89 -7.36
N ALA A 77 22.43 3.09 -7.24
CA ALA A 77 21.28 3.61 -8.02
C ALA A 77 21.35 3.53 -9.57
N THR A 78 22.43 3.01 -10.16
CA THR A 78 22.62 2.90 -11.63
C THR A 78 22.63 1.46 -12.14
N ILE A 79 22.10 0.48 -11.39
CA ILE A 79 21.90 -0.87 -11.96
C ILE A 79 20.52 -0.92 -12.62
N ALA A 80 20.52 -0.85 -13.96
CA ALA A 80 19.42 -1.20 -14.86
C ALA A 80 18.13 -0.36 -14.76
N ASN A 81 18.11 0.84 -15.35
CA ASN A 81 16.88 1.61 -15.69
C ASN A 81 15.85 1.84 -14.55
N PHE A 82 16.20 1.54 -13.31
CA PHE A 82 15.34 1.60 -12.15
C PHE A 82 15.94 2.60 -11.17
N SER A 83 15.40 3.81 -11.14
CA SER A 83 15.87 4.82 -10.17
C SER A 83 15.33 4.47 -8.79
N THR A 84 16.19 3.93 -7.94
CA THR A 84 15.91 3.70 -6.51
C THR A 84 15.77 5.00 -5.72
N GLU A 85 16.12 6.14 -6.30
CA GLU A 85 16.08 7.44 -5.61
C GLU A 85 14.67 7.86 -5.19
N ASN A 86 13.66 7.47 -5.97
CA ASN A 86 12.27 7.80 -5.71
C ASN A 86 11.48 6.68 -5.01
N PHE A 87 12.16 5.61 -4.57
CA PHE A 87 11.51 4.57 -3.79
C PHE A 87 11.31 5.05 -2.34
N THR A 88 10.08 4.98 -1.87
CA THR A 88 9.71 5.31 -0.48
C THR A 88 8.97 4.15 0.16
N CYS A 89 9.24 3.92 1.44
CA CYS A 89 8.52 2.94 2.26
C CYS A 89 7.92 3.60 3.49
N LYS A 90 6.67 3.27 3.81
CA LYS A 90 5.97 3.72 5.01
C LYS A 90 5.28 2.53 5.69
N THR A 91 5.08 2.60 6.99
CA THR A 91 4.28 1.58 7.70
C THR A 91 2.87 1.54 7.15
N ALA A 92 2.40 0.36 6.75
CA ALA A 92 1.06 0.21 6.23
C ALA A 92 0.04 0.46 7.36
N PRO A 93 -0.91 1.39 7.19
CA PRO A 93 -1.91 1.68 8.19
C PRO A 93 -2.74 0.43 8.49
N ASN A 94 -2.99 0.18 9.76
CA ASN A 94 -3.93 -0.83 10.18
C ASN A 94 -5.34 -0.27 9.98
N THR A 95 -6.16 -0.94 9.17
CA THR A 95 -7.56 -0.59 8.92
C THR A 95 -8.52 -1.31 9.85
N ALA A 96 -8.02 -2.03 10.86
CA ALA A 96 -8.81 -2.48 11.99
C ALA A 96 -9.64 -1.29 12.50
N TRP A 97 -10.94 -1.41 12.26
CA TRP A 97 -11.95 -0.36 12.15
C TRP A 97 -11.56 0.96 12.81
N SER A 98 -11.23 1.97 12.00
CA SER A 98 -11.35 3.36 12.44
C SER A 98 -12.82 3.58 12.77
N ILE A 99 -13.19 3.31 14.03
CA ILE A 99 -14.50 3.65 14.56
C ILE A 99 -14.59 5.16 14.34
N ARG A 100 -15.40 5.58 13.37
CA ARG A 100 -15.75 6.98 13.22
C ARG A 100 -16.45 7.37 14.52
N LEU A 101 -15.69 7.97 15.44
CA LEU A 101 -16.17 8.53 16.71
C LEU A 101 -17.26 9.60 16.53
N SER A 102 -17.67 9.88 15.30
CA SER A 102 -18.65 10.89 14.90
C SER A 102 -20.12 10.54 15.21
N LEU A 103 -20.45 9.34 15.71
CA LEU A 103 -21.84 8.98 16.04
C LEU A 103 -22.22 9.17 17.52
N VAL A 104 -21.24 9.43 18.40
CA VAL A 104 -21.50 9.64 19.84
C VAL A 104 -22.38 10.89 20.13
N PRO A 105 -22.25 12.03 19.41
CA PRO A 105 -23.09 13.21 19.68
C PRO A 105 -24.57 13.02 19.31
N LEU A 106 -24.89 12.19 18.32
CA LEU A 106 -26.27 12.01 17.82
C LEU A 106 -27.15 11.24 18.80
N LEU A 107 -26.59 10.28 19.54
CA LEU A 107 -27.33 9.49 20.52
C LEU A 107 -27.66 10.26 21.80
N LEU A 108 -26.84 11.25 22.17
CA LEU A 108 -27.09 12.13 23.32
C LEU A 108 -28.17 13.18 23.04
N GLY A 109 -28.37 13.58 21.78
CA GLY A 109 -29.44 14.52 21.41
C GLY A 109 -30.84 13.90 21.47
N LEU A 110 -30.96 12.60 21.13
CA LEU A 110 -32.24 11.88 21.09
C LEU A 110 -32.81 11.53 22.47
N THR A 111 -32.00 11.51 23.52
CA THR A 111 -32.48 11.25 24.90
C THR A 111 -33.04 12.51 25.57
N ILE A 112 -32.62 13.70 25.15
CA ILE A 112 -33.09 14.98 25.74
C ILE A 112 -34.44 15.40 25.14
N SER A 113 -34.72 15.12 23.86
CA SER A 113 -36.01 15.44 23.23
C SER A 113 -37.21 14.61 23.70
N LYS A 114 -37.00 13.58 24.54
CA LYS A 114 -38.08 12.86 25.22
C LYS A 114 -38.36 13.35 26.65
N LEU A 115 -37.60 14.33 27.15
CA LEU A 115 -37.67 14.81 28.53
C LEU A 115 -38.14 16.28 28.66
N ILE A 116 -38.55 16.90 27.55
CA ILE A 116 -39.23 18.22 27.47
C ILE A 116 -40.56 17.98 26.76
#